data_AF-A0A3C0G698-F1
#
_entry.id   AF-A0A3C0G698-F1
#
_cell.length_a   1.000
_cell.length_b   1.000
_cell.length_c   1.000
_cell.angle_alpha   90.00
_cell.angle_beta   90.00
_cell.angle_gamma   90.00
#
_symmetry.space_group_name_H-M   'P 1'
#
loop_
_entity.id
_entity.type
_entity.pdbx_description
1 polymer ?
#
loop_
_entity_poly.entity_id
_entity_poly.type
_entity_poly.pdbx_seq_one_letter_code
_entity_poly.pdbx_strand_id
1 'polypeptide(L)'
;MNKDQEGKLQQEITQSNKAKQLFENELFKESFDKLRKLYQESLFNTGVNEEATREKLWLAYNIVNKVEQHFIEMIDTGKLAKKQLEDFRKNISEKKF
;
A
#
# COMPACT_ATOMS: atom_id res chain seq x y z
N MET A 1 21.70 -2.72 16.16
CA MET A 1 20.48 -1.91 16.13
C MET A 1 20.42 -1.10 17.41
N ASN A 2 20.17 0.20 17.30
CA ASN A 2 19.92 1.06 18.47
C ASN A 2 18.40 1.13 18.78
N LYS A 3 18.03 1.77 19.89
CA LYS A 3 16.63 1.88 20.33
C LYS A 3 15.74 2.62 19.31
N ASP A 4 16.27 3.65 18.66
CA ASP A 4 15.51 4.44 17.70
C ASP A 4 15.19 3.64 16.42
N GLN A 5 16.17 2.88 15.92
CA GLN A 5 15.98 1.95 14.81
C GLN A 5 14.97 0.86 15.16
N GLU A 6 15.06 0.27 16.35
CA GLU A 6 14.09 -0.73 16.81
C GLU A 6 12.67 -0.14 16.89
N GLY A 7 12.53 1.07 17.45
CA GLY A 7 11.26 1.78 17.52
C GLY A 7 10.65 2.06 16.16
N LYS A 8 11.46 2.47 15.17
CA LYS A 8 11.02 2.68 13.79
C LYS A 8 10.50 1.39 13.16
N LEU A 9 11.22 0.28 13.29
CA LEU A 9 10.78 -1.02 12.75
C LEU A 9 9.46 -1.49 13.40
N GLN A 10 9.29 -1.27 14.71
CA GLN A 10 8.02 -1.58 15.39
C GLN A 10 6.86 -0.73 14.88
N GLN A 11 7.12 0.56 14.59
CA GLN A 11 6.13 1.43 13.98
C GLN A 11 5.72 0.95 12.58
N GLU A 12 6.69 0.59 11.73
CA GLU A 12 6.45 0.06 10.38
C GLU A 12 5.63 -1.24 10.42
N ILE A 13 5.93 -2.15 11.35
CA ILE A 13 5.12 -3.37 11.58
C ILE A 13 3.69 -3.01 12.00
N THR A 14 3.53 -2.06 12.92
CA THR A 14 2.22 -1.63 13.40
C THR A 14 1.39 -1.03 12.27
N GLN A 15 1.98 -0.18 11.43
CA GLN A 15 1.33 0.41 10.26
C GLN A 15 0.96 -0.65 9.22
N SER A 16 1.87 -1.58 8.93
CA SER A 16 1.60 -2.72 8.04
C SER A 16 0.42 -3.57 8.52
N ASN A 17 0.31 -3.84 9.82
CA ASN A 17 -0.81 -4.63 10.35
C ASN A 17 -2.15 -3.89 10.14
N LYS A 18 -2.19 -2.58 10.35
CA LYS A 18 -3.38 -1.75 10.07
C LYS A 18 -3.71 -1.72 8.58
N ALA A 19 -2.70 -1.53 7.73
CA ALA A 19 -2.87 -1.55 6.28
C ALA A 19 -3.39 -2.92 5.80
N LYS A 20 -2.86 -4.01 6.34
CA LYS A 20 -3.30 -5.38 6.05
C LYS A 20 -4.76 -5.61 6.45
N GLN A 21 -5.19 -5.13 7.62
CA GLN A 21 -6.59 -5.23 8.06
C GLN A 21 -7.56 -4.53 7.09
N LEU A 22 -7.20 -3.33 6.61
CA LEU A 22 -7.97 -2.63 5.58
C LEU A 22 -7.94 -3.41 4.27
N PHE A 23 -6.77 -3.87 3.85
CA PHE A 23 -6.60 -4.59 2.59
C PHE A 23 -7.27 -5.97 2.59
N GLU A 24 -7.55 -6.57 3.75
CA GLU A 24 -8.33 -7.82 3.86
C GLU A 24 -9.85 -7.57 3.86
N ASN A 25 -10.29 -6.33 4.08
CA ASN A 25 -11.70 -5.97 4.07
C ASN A 25 -12.27 -5.98 2.64
N GLU A 26 -13.35 -6.75 2.45
CA GLU A 26 -13.99 -6.91 1.12
C GLU A 26 -14.56 -5.61 0.57
N LEU A 27 -15.22 -4.80 1.40
CA LEU A 27 -15.79 -3.51 0.98
C LEU A 27 -14.70 -2.52 0.57
N PHE A 28 -13.54 -2.57 1.24
CA PHE A 28 -12.40 -1.74 0.90
C PHE A 28 -11.84 -2.09 -0.48
N LYS A 29 -11.60 -3.39 -0.75
CA LYS A 29 -11.18 -3.87 -2.09
C LYS A 29 -12.20 -3.51 -3.17
N GLU A 30 -13.48 -3.81 -2.90
CA GLU A 30 -14.57 -3.54 -3.84
C GLU A 30 -14.67 -2.04 -4.17
N SER A 31 -14.33 -1.16 -3.23
CA SER A 31 -14.31 0.29 -3.46
C SER A 31 -13.27 0.68 -4.52
N PHE A 32 -12.06 0.13 -4.49
CA PHE A 32 -11.06 0.37 -5.53
C PHE A 32 -11.51 -0.18 -6.89
N ASP A 33 -12.04 -1.40 -6.91
CA ASP A 33 -12.55 -2.01 -8.14
C ASP A 33 -13.68 -1.20 -8.76
N LYS A 34 -14.64 -0.73 -7.96
CA LYS A 34 -15.75 0.12 -8.40
C LYS A 34 -15.26 1.46 -8.95
N LEU A 35 -14.31 2.11 -8.28
CA LEU A 35 -13.76 3.40 -8.73
C LEU A 35 -12.94 3.23 -10.02
N ARG A 36 -12.09 2.20 -10.11
CA ARG A 36 -11.37 1.87 -11.36
C ARG A 36 -12.34 1.69 -12.51
N LYS A 37 -13.36 0.85 -12.33
CA LYS A 37 -14.37 0.56 -13.35
C LYS A 37 -15.12 1.83 -13.77
N LEU A 38 -15.56 2.65 -12.81
CA LEU A 38 -16.24 3.92 -13.06
C LEU A 38 -15.42 4.85 -13.95
N TYR A 39 -14.16 5.10 -13.59
CA TYR A 39 -13.30 6.00 -14.36
C TYR A 39 -12.91 5.42 -15.72
N GLN A 40 -12.70 4.10 -15.79
CA GLN A 40 -12.44 3.40 -17.05
C GLN A 40 -13.63 3.53 -18.02
N GLU A 41 -14.84 3.22 -17.57
CA GLU A 41 -16.05 3.33 -18.39
C GLU A 41 -16.30 4.78 -18.82
N SER A 42 -16.13 5.73 -17.90
CA SER A 42 -16.25 7.16 -18.20
C SER A 42 -15.24 7.61 -19.26
N LEU A 43 -14.00 7.13 -19.18
CA LEU A 43 -12.94 7.47 -20.13
C LEU A 43 -13.27 6.98 -21.55
N PHE A 44 -13.76 5.75 -21.68
CA PHE A 44 -14.14 5.16 -22.97
C PHE A 44 -15.39 5.81 -23.59
N ASN A 45 -16.20 6.48 -22.78
CA ASN A 45 -17.41 7.18 -23.24
C ASN A 45 -17.17 8.67 -23.58
N THR A 46 -15.92 9.15 -23.59
CA THR A 46 -15.60 10.52 -23.99
C THR A 46 -15.71 10.73 -25.51
N GLY A 47 -16.24 11.87 -25.92
CA GLY A 47 -16.33 12.30 -27.31
C GLY A 47 -14.98 12.77 -27.88
N VAL A 48 -14.86 12.82 -29.21
CA VAL A 48 -13.61 13.15 -29.91
C VAL A 48 -12.98 14.47 -29.43
N ASN A 49 -13.80 15.48 -29.15
CA ASN A 49 -13.36 16.83 -28.76
C ASN A 49 -13.17 17.02 -27.24
N GLU A 50 -13.26 15.96 -26.43
CA GLU A 50 -13.21 16.03 -24.97
C GLU A 50 -11.83 15.64 -24.39
N GLU A 51 -10.75 16.18 -24.96
CA GLU A 51 -9.37 15.83 -24.57
C GLU A 51 -9.08 16.12 -23.09
N ALA A 52 -9.41 17.32 -22.61
CA ALA A 52 -9.21 17.70 -21.22
C ALA A 52 -10.02 16.82 -20.23
N THR A 53 -11.19 16.34 -20.64
CA THR A 53 -12.00 15.41 -19.85
C THR A 53 -11.32 14.04 -19.79
N ARG A 54 -10.81 13.52 -20.91
CA ARG A 54 -10.04 12.27 -20.94
C ARG A 54 -8.82 12.33 -20.03
N GLU A 55 -8.04 13.41 -20.09
CA GLU A 55 -6.85 13.56 -19.25
C GLU A 55 -7.19 13.48 -17.76
N LYS A 56 -8.25 14.18 -17.33
CA LYS A 56 -8.72 14.15 -15.93
C LYS A 56 -9.19 12.77 -15.50
N LEU A 57 -9.95 12.07 -16.35
CA LEU A 57 -10.43 10.71 -16.07
C LEU A 57 -9.28 9.71 -16.00
N TRP A 58 -8.32 9.82 -16.90
CA TRP A 58 -7.10 9.03 -16.88
C TRP A 58 -6.30 9.27 -15.60
N LEU A 59 -6.14 10.53 -15.19
CA LEU A 59 -5.45 10.87 -13.94
C LEU A 59 -6.18 10.29 -12.73
N ALA A 60 -7.51 10.42 -12.66
CA ALA A 60 -8.33 9.87 -11.59
C ALA A 60 -8.18 8.35 -11.49
N TYR A 61 -8.25 7.63 -12.61
CA TYR A 61 -8.00 6.18 -12.66
C TYR A 61 -6.62 5.81 -12.11
N ASN A 62 -5.58 6.55 -12.50
CA ASN A 62 -4.21 6.29 -12.02
C ASN A 62 -4.02 6.63 -10.53
N ILE A 63 -4.71 7.65 -10.02
CA ILE A 63 -4.66 7.99 -8.59
C ILE A 63 -5.26 6.86 -7.75
N VAL A 64 -6.38 6.26 -8.17
CA VAL A 64 -6.97 5.10 -7.48
C VAL A 64 -5.94 3.97 -7.35
N ASN A 65 -5.24 3.63 -8.44
CA ASN A 65 -4.19 2.60 -8.44
C ASN A 65 -3.02 2.96 -7.53
N LYS A 66 -2.59 4.24 -7.52
CA LYS A 66 -1.48 4.70 -6.68
C LYS A 66 -1.83 4.61 -5.19
N VAL A 67 -3.07 4.95 -4.82
CA VAL A 67 -3.54 4.83 -3.44
C VAL A 67 -3.57 3.36 -3.02
N GLU A 68 -4.13 2.47 -3.85
CA GLU A 68 -4.13 1.02 -3.60
C GLU A 68 -2.71 0.47 -3.43
N GLN A 69 -1.80 0.85 -4.34
CA GLN A 69 -0.40 0.47 -4.30
C GLN A 69 0.31 0.94 -3.03
N HIS A 70 -0.01 2.12 -2.52
CA HIS A 70 0.58 2.63 -1.28
C HIS A 70 0.26 1.72 -0.07
N PHE A 71 -0.94 1.15 0.01
CA PHE A 71 -1.27 0.17 1.05
C PHE A 71 -0.44 -1.10 0.92
N ILE A 72 -0.22 -1.58 -0.31
CA ILE A 72 0.62 -2.75 -0.58
C ILE A 72 2.06 -2.48 -0.13
N GLU A 73 2.62 -1.32 -0.48
CA GLU A 73 3.96 -0.89 -0.07
C GLU A 73 4.12 -0.81 1.45
N MET A 74 3.11 -0.27 2.16
CA MET A 74 3.10 -0.25 3.62
C MET A 74 3.14 -1.66 4.22
N ILE A 75 2.39 -2.60 3.63
CA ILE A 75 2.36 -4.00 4.06
C ILE A 75 3.73 -4.65 3.84
N ASP A 76 4.33 -4.46 2.67
CA ASP A 76 5.62 -5.04 2.34
C ASP A 76 6.76 -4.44 3.17
N THR A 77 6.70 -3.13 3.46
CA THR A 77 7.61 -2.46 4.38
C THR A 77 7.58 -3.09 5.76
N GLY A 78 6.39 -3.35 6.32
CA GLY A 78 6.30 -4.02 7.63
C GLY A 78 6.72 -5.48 7.62
N LYS A 79 6.53 -6.23 6.53
CA LYS A 79 7.10 -7.58 6.39
C LYS A 79 8.63 -7.55 6.45
N LEU A 80 9.24 -6.60 5.75
CA LEU A 80 10.69 -6.41 5.78
C LEU A 80 11.16 -6.01 7.18
N ALA A 81 10.47 -5.07 7.84
CA ALA A 81 10.80 -4.64 9.19
C ALA A 81 10.71 -5.79 10.22
N LYS A 82 9.69 -6.65 10.09
CA LYS A 82 9.56 -7.86 10.93
C LYS A 82 10.75 -8.79 10.74
N LYS A 83 11.13 -9.08 9.50
CA LYS A 83 12.29 -9.92 9.20
C LYS A 83 13.59 -9.34 9.76
N GLN A 84 13.81 -8.03 9.60
CA GLN A 84 14.99 -7.35 10.15
C GLN A 84 15.08 -7.47 11.68
N LEU A 85 13.95 -7.37 12.39
CA LEU A 85 13.90 -7.54 13.84
C LEU A 85 14.17 -9.00 14.27
N GLU A 86 13.63 -9.97 13.53
CA GLU A 86 13.87 -11.40 13.77
C GLU A 86 15.35 -11.75 13.57
N ASP A 87 15.94 -11.31 12.46
CA ASP A 87 17.35 -11.53 12.14
C ASP A 87 18.26 -10.88 13.21
N PHE A 88 17.93 -9.67 13.65
CA PHE A 88 18.68 -9.00 14.72
C PHE A 88 18.63 -9.77 16.05
N ARG A 89 17.45 -10.25 16.44
CA ARG A 89 17.26 -11.04 17.68
C ARG A 89 18.02 -12.36 17.62
N LYS A 90 17.98 -13.05 16.48
CA LYS A 90 18.73 -14.29 16.25
C LYS A 90 20.24 -14.07 16.40
N ASN A 91 20.78 -13.04 15.74
CA ASN A 91 22.20 -12.69 15.84
C ASN A 91 22.64 -12.38 17.28
N ILE A 92 21.78 -11.75 18.10
CA ILE A 92 22.07 -11.54 19.53
C ILE A 92 22.09 -12.87 20.28
N SER A 93 21.12 -13.75 20.04
CA SER A 93 21.07 -15.05 20.73
C SER A 93 22.29 -15.90 20.41
N GLU A 94 22.75 -15.94 19.16
CA GLU A 94 23.91 -16.73 18.73
C GLU A 94 25.22 -16.20 19.33
N LYS A 95 25.35 -14.89 19.56
CA LYS A 95 26.54 -14.29 20.19
C LYS A 95 26.60 -14.43 21.72
N LYS A 96 25.51 -14.88 22.35
CA LYS A 96 25.44 -15.08 23.81
C LYS A 96 25.87 -16.49 24.24
N PHE A 97 26.13 -17.37 23.27
CA PHE A 97 26.72 -18.70 23.45
C PHE A 97 28.15 -18.71 22.88
#